data_AF-A0A2M7NX98-F1
#
_entry.id   AF-A0A2M7NX98-F1
#
_cell.length_a   1.000
_cell.length_b   1.000
_cell.length_c   1.000
_cell.angle_alpha   90.00
_cell.angle_beta   90.00
_cell.angle_gamma   90.00
#
_symmetry.space_group_name_H-M   'P 1'
#
loop_
_entity.id
_entity.type
_entity.pdbx_description
1 polymer ?
#
loop_
_entity_poly.entity_id
_entity_poly.type
_entity_poly.pdbx_seq_one_letter_code
_entity_poly.pdbx_strand_id
1 'polypeptide(L)' 'MDLKRRSGIILHPTALPSPYGAGDFGPGARRFIDFLAASGMSLWQV' A
#
# COMPACT_ATOMS: atom_id res chain seq x y z
N MET A 1 -14.12 14.52 -12.36
CA MET A 1 -13.40 13.23 -12.35
C MET A 1 -14.43 12.12 -12.34
N ASP A 2 -14.39 11.22 -13.32
CA ASP A 2 -15.20 10.00 -13.27
C ASP A 2 -14.51 8.98 -12.36
N LEU A 3 -15.10 8.74 -11.19
CA LEU A 3 -14.58 7.80 -10.20
C LEU A 3 -15.18 6.43 -10.44
N LYS A 4 -14.51 5.61 -11.25
CA LYS A 4 -14.83 4.17 -11.35
C LYS A 4 -14.84 3.54 -9.96
N ARG A 5 -15.80 2.63 -9.72
CA ARG A 5 -15.90 1.84 -8.47
C ARG A 5 -14.57 1.13 -8.22
N ARG A 6 -13.95 1.45 -7.09
CA ARG A 6 -12.64 0.96 -6.66
C ARG A 6 -12.62 0.78 -5.15
N SER A 7 -11.73 -0.07 -4.67
CA SER A 7 -11.44 -0.29 -3.26
C SER A 7 -9.95 -0.10 -2.99
N GLY A 8 -9.60 0.13 -1.73
CA GLY A 8 -8.23 0.40 -1.30
C GLY A 8 -8.04 0.40 0.20
N ILE A 9 -6.81 0.64 0.60
CA ILE A 9 -6.38 0.71 2.00
C ILE A 9 -5.79 2.10 2.29
N ILE A 10 -6.08 2.62 3.47
CA ILE A 10 -5.39 3.76 4.06
C ILE A 10 -4.28 3.20 4.95
N LEU A 11 -3.02 3.48 4.60
CA LEU A 11 -1.86 3.03 5.35
C LEU A 11 -0.70 3.99 5.12
N HIS A 12 -0.24 4.67 6.15
CA HIS A 12 0.94 5.53 6.01
C HIS A 12 2.21 4.67 5.78
N PRO A 13 3.15 5.05 4.90
CA PRO A 13 4.34 4.25 4.61
C PRO A 13 5.18 3.88 5.84
N THR A 14 5.21 4.72 6.87
CA THR A 14 5.96 4.46 8.12
C THR A 14 5.42 3.26 8.91
N ALA A 15 4.18 2.83 8.67
CA ALA A 15 3.59 1.65 9.28
C ALA A 15 3.98 0.34 8.58
N LEU A 16 4.72 0.40 7.47
CA LEU A 16 5.18 -0.79 6.76
C LEU A 16 6.30 -1.51 7.54
N PRO A 17 6.39 -2.85 7.44
CA PRO A 17 7.50 -3.59 8.02
C PRO A 17 8.84 -3.23 7.36
N SER A 18 9.80 -2.80 8.17
CA SER A 18 11.19 -2.50 7.76
C SER A 18 12.17 -2.87 8.89
N PRO A 19 13.40 -3.32 8.56
CA PRO A 19 14.42 -3.63 9.56
C PRO A 19 15.01 -2.39 10.27
N TYR A 20 14.65 -1.18 9.85
CA TYR A 20 15.28 0.08 10.33
C TYR A 20 14.40 0.91 11.28
N GLY A 21 13.36 0.31 11.87
CA GLY A 21 12.53 0.92 12.92
C GLY A 21 11.30 1.69 12.44
N ALA A 22 11.25 2.11 11.17
CA ALA A 22 10.06 2.64 10.53
C ALA A 22 9.98 2.17 9.07
N GLY A 23 8.76 2.02 8.56
CA GLY A 23 8.52 1.66 7.17
C GLY A 23 9.08 2.68 6.19
N ASP A 24 9.49 2.18 5.03
CA ASP A 24 10.13 2.94 3.96
C ASP A 24 9.61 2.47 2.59
N PHE A 25 10.12 3.09 1.51
CA PHE A 25 9.78 2.71 0.14
C PHE A 25 10.64 1.56 -0.42
N GLY A 26 11.08 0.64 0.45
CA GLY A 26 11.85 -0.54 0.10
C GLY A 26 11.00 -1.79 -0.17
N PRO A 27 11.55 -3.01 0.07
CA PRO A 27 10.85 -4.27 -0.21
C PRO A 27 9.51 -4.42 0.51
N GLY A 28 9.34 -3.80 1.69
CA GLY A 28 8.06 -3.80 2.43
C GLY A 28 6.94 -3.11 1.65
N ALA A 29 7.22 -1.95 1.05
CA ALA A 29 6.27 -1.23 0.20
C ALA A 29 5.92 -2.05 -1.05
N ARG A 30 6.90 -2.68 -1.70
CA ARG A 30 6.65 -3.51 -2.89
C ARG A 30 5.73 -4.69 -2.57
N ARG A 31 6.00 -5.41 -1.47
CA ARG A 31 5.13 -6.50 -0.99
C ARG A 31 3.71 -6.01 -0.68
N PHE A 32 3.57 -4.82 -0.11
CA PHE A 32 2.25 -4.22 0.15
C PHE A 32 1.49 -3.91 -1.15
N ILE A 33 2.15 -3.39 -2.17
CA ILE A 33 1.54 -3.17 -3.49
C ILE A 33 1.14 -4.51 -4.15
N ASP A 34 2.01 -5.52 -4.08
CA ASP A 34 1.71 -6.84 -4.63
C ASP A 34 0.51 -7.48 -3.88
N PHE A 35 0.39 -7.27 -2.57
CA PHE A 35 -0.77 -7.65 -1.77
C PHE A 35 -2.05 -6.91 -2.18
N LEU A 36 -2.00 -5.58 -2.38
CA LEU A 36 -3.15 -4.81 -2.85
C LEU A 36 -3.64 -5.32 -4.21
N ALA A 37 -2.70 -5.55 -5.14
CA ALA A 37 -3.00 -6.07 -6.47
C ALA A 37 -3.62 -7.47 -6.41
N ALA A 38 -3.04 -8.38 -5.62
CA ALA A 38 -3.56 -9.73 -5.41
C ALA A 38 -4.95 -9.73 -4.74
N SER A 39 -5.24 -8.72 -3.92
CA SER A 39 -6.55 -8.52 -3.26
C SER A 39 -7.59 -7.83 -4.14
N GLY A 40 -7.26 -7.49 -5.39
CA GLY A 40 -8.14 -6.77 -6.31
C GLY A 40 -8.36 -5.30 -5.93
N MET A 41 -7.58 -4.76 -5.00
CA MET A 41 -7.61 -3.37 -4.60
C MET A 41 -6.73 -2.54 -5.52
N SER A 42 -7.16 -1.31 -5.81
CA SER A 42 -6.49 -0.44 -6.79
C SER A 42 -6.15 0.94 -6.24
N LEU A 43 -6.37 1.16 -4.95
CA LEU A 43 -6.10 2.43 -4.29
C LEU A 43 -5.25 2.19 -3.03
N TRP A 44 -4.23 3.02 -2.89
CA TRP A 44 -3.47 3.19 -1.65
C TRP A 44 -3.52 4.67 -1.29
N GLN A 45 -4.04 4.97 -0.10
CA GLN A 45 -4.00 6.32 0.46
C GLN A 45 -2.98 6.34 1.60
N VAL A 46 -2.13 7.36 1.60
CA VAL A 46 -1.04 7.57 2.56
C VAL A 46 -1.43 8.55 3.66
#